data_AF-A0ABD0SGN7-F1
#
_entry.id   AF-A0ABD0SGN7-F1
#
_cell.length_a   1.000
_cell.length_b   1.000
_cell.length_c   1.000
_cell.angle_alpha   90.00
_cell.angle_beta   90.00
_cell.angle_gamma   90.00
#
_symmetry.space_group_name_H-M   'P 1'
#
loop_
_entity.id
_entity.type
_entity.pdbx_description
1 polymer ?
#
loop_
_entity_poly.entity_id
_entity_poly.type
_entity_poly.pdbx_seq_one_letter_code
_entity_poly.pdbx_strand_id
1 'polypeptide(L)'
;MTAPPTAEQIEVLLNFLQEHQDLARGLLRDVSGRARTRDLWQDLANNLNACGGTVKTVKQWQRHWLNLKYITRKKLVEMGRHARGTGGGPPSKLRLTPVEEKVMRILGEVSVHGHPEVRIPFSKIIPK
;
A
#
# COMPACT_ATOMS: atom_id res chain seq x y z
N MET A 1 2.70 18.64 -9.84
CA MET A 1 2.59 17.73 -8.67
C MET A 1 1.16 17.85 -8.15
N THR A 2 0.41 16.75 -7.98
CA THR A 2 -0.96 16.83 -7.43
C THR A 2 -0.90 16.87 -5.90
N ALA A 3 -1.76 17.68 -5.27
CA ALA A 3 -1.81 17.84 -3.81
C ALA A 3 -1.95 16.50 -3.07
N PRO A 4 -1.47 16.37 -1.81
CA PRO A 4 -1.68 15.15 -1.03
C PRO A 4 -3.18 14.84 -0.87
N PRO A 5 -3.57 13.55 -0.79
CA PRO A 5 -4.95 13.18 -0.46
C PRO A 5 -5.36 13.66 0.94
N THR A 6 -6.64 13.98 1.10
CA THR A 6 -7.23 14.32 2.42
C THR A 6 -7.34 13.07 3.30
N ALA A 7 -7.55 13.24 4.61
CA ALA A 7 -7.76 12.13 5.52
C ALA A 7 -8.96 11.26 5.13
N GLU A 8 -10.06 11.90 4.68
CA GLU A 8 -11.25 11.20 4.19
C GLU A 8 -10.95 10.33 2.96
N GLN A 9 -10.23 10.87 1.97
CA GLN A 9 -9.80 10.10 0.81
C GLN A 9 -8.89 8.92 1.18
N ILE A 10 -8.02 9.09 2.18
CA ILE A 10 -7.19 7.98 2.69
C ILE A 10 -8.07 6.90 3.36
N GLU A 11 -9.06 7.28 4.16
CA GLU A 11 -9.94 6.31 4.80
C GLU A 11 -10.77 5.52 3.79
N VAL A 12 -11.35 6.19 2.79
CA VAL A 12 -12.09 5.54 1.68
C VAL A 12 -11.18 4.59 0.91
N LEU A 13 -9.94 5.01 0.60
CA LEU A 13 -8.95 4.18 -0.07
C LEU A 13 -8.69 2.89 0.71
N LEU A 14 -8.47 3.00 2.02
CA LEU A 14 -8.12 1.86 2.86
C LEU A 14 -9.31 0.94 3.10
N ASN A 15 -10.52 1.48 3.28
CA ASN A 15 -11.73 0.67 3.43
C ASN A 15 -11.99 -0.18 2.18
N PHE A 16 -11.96 0.45 1.01
CA PHE A 16 -12.17 -0.26 -0.25
C PHE A 16 -11.12 -1.37 -0.47
N LEU A 17 -9.84 -1.07 -0.23
CA LEU A 17 -8.78 -2.07 -0.39
C LEU A 17 -8.81 -3.17 0.69
N GLN A 18 -9.42 -2.91 1.84
CA GLN A 18 -9.66 -3.91 2.87
C GLN A 18 -10.77 -4.88 2.48
N GLU A 19 -11.83 -4.40 1.82
CA GLU A 19 -12.91 -5.22 1.26
C GLU A 19 -12.44 -6.01 0.02
N HIS A 20 -11.55 -5.41 -0.78
CA HIS A 20 -10.99 -6.00 -2.00
C HIS A 20 -9.52 -6.41 -1.81
N GLN A 21 -9.24 -7.32 -0.88
CA GLN A 21 -7.85 -7.71 -0.55
C GLN A 21 -7.09 -8.35 -1.72
N ASP A 22 -7.80 -9.03 -2.61
CA ASP A 22 -7.29 -9.59 -3.85
C ASP A 22 -6.74 -8.51 -4.80
N LEU A 23 -7.45 -7.37 -4.92
CA LEU A 23 -6.98 -6.18 -5.59
C LEU A 23 -5.77 -5.57 -4.88
N ALA A 24 -5.88 -5.37 -3.56
CA ALA A 24 -4.87 -4.69 -2.76
C ALA A 24 -3.51 -5.42 -2.78
N ARG A 25 -3.56 -6.76 -2.75
CA ARG A 25 -2.42 -7.68 -2.77
C ARG A 25 -1.94 -8.03 -4.20
N GLY A 26 -2.70 -7.67 -5.24
CA GLY A 26 -2.34 -7.94 -6.64
C GLY A 26 -2.41 -9.43 -7.00
N LEU A 27 -3.46 -10.10 -6.53
CA LEU A 27 -3.71 -11.53 -6.74
C LEU A 27 -4.51 -11.80 -8.03
N LEU A 28 -5.18 -10.79 -8.58
CA LEU A 28 -5.97 -10.86 -9.81
C LEU A 28 -5.08 -10.82 -11.06
N ARG A 29 -4.48 -11.95 -11.45
CA ARG A 29 -3.42 -12.02 -12.49
C ARG A 29 -3.85 -12.64 -13.82
N ASP A 30 -4.95 -13.37 -13.84
CA ASP A 30 -5.52 -13.97 -15.06
C ASP A 30 -6.19 -12.92 -15.96
N VAL A 31 -6.64 -13.33 -17.15
CA VAL A 31 -7.23 -12.43 -18.14
C VAL A 31 -8.47 -11.72 -17.55
N SER A 32 -9.35 -12.48 -16.91
CA SER A 32 -10.55 -11.98 -16.21
C SER A 32 -10.18 -11.06 -15.05
N GLY A 33 -9.15 -11.40 -14.28
CA GLY A 33 -8.63 -10.62 -13.17
C GLY A 33 -8.01 -9.30 -13.59
N ARG A 34 -7.39 -9.21 -14.77
CA ARG A 34 -6.90 -7.92 -15.30
C ARG A 34 -8.04 -6.95 -15.61
N ALA A 35 -9.11 -7.46 -16.22
CA ALA A 35 -10.31 -6.65 -16.47
C ALA A 35 -10.91 -6.17 -15.14
N ARG A 36 -11.15 -7.09 -14.21
CA ARG A 36 -11.68 -6.78 -12.88
C ARG A 36 -10.78 -5.81 -12.09
N THR A 37 -9.46 -5.95 -12.19
CA THR A 37 -8.50 -5.04 -11.57
C THR A 37 -8.67 -3.62 -12.09
N ARG A 38 -8.77 -3.46 -13.42
CA ARG A 38 -8.97 -2.15 -14.03
C ARG A 38 -10.28 -1.52 -13.56
N ASP A 39 -11.36 -2.30 -13.58
CA ASP A 39 -12.71 -1.80 -13.24
C ASP A 39 -12.78 -1.40 -11.76
N LEU A 40 -12.30 -2.23 -10.84
CA LEU A 40 -12.24 -1.88 -9.41
C LEU A 40 -11.38 -0.65 -9.12
N TRP A 41 -10.23 -0.51 -9.80
CA TRP A 41 -9.40 0.68 -9.64
C TRP A 41 -10.07 1.95 -10.20
N GLN A 42 -10.89 1.80 -11.25
CA GLN A 42 -11.65 2.90 -11.81
C GLN A 42 -12.77 3.33 -10.86
N ASP A 43 -13.53 2.38 -10.31
CA ASP A 43 -14.59 2.64 -9.33
C ASP A 43 -14.03 3.33 -8.09
N LEU A 44 -12.91 2.81 -7.57
CA LEU A 44 -12.21 3.41 -6.44
C LEU A 44 -11.74 4.84 -6.76
N ALA A 45 -11.16 5.09 -7.93
CA ALA A 45 -10.74 6.43 -8.32
C ALA A 45 -11.91 7.41 -8.40
N ASN A 46 -13.07 6.97 -8.92
CA ASN A 46 -14.27 7.77 -8.99
C ASN A 46 -14.77 8.12 -7.58
N ASN A 47 -14.86 7.13 -6.68
CA ASN A 47 -15.26 7.35 -5.29
C ASN A 47 -14.34 8.34 -4.58
N LEU A 48 -13.03 8.18 -4.72
CA LEU A 48 -12.04 9.06 -4.09
C LEU A 48 -12.11 10.50 -4.61
N ASN A 49 -12.31 10.66 -5.93
CA ASN A 49 -12.43 11.99 -6.52
C ASN A 49 -13.77 12.66 -6.18
N ALA A 50 -14.81 11.89 -5.84
CA ALA A 50 -16.11 12.39 -5.41
C ALA A 50 -16.14 12.91 -3.96
N CYS A 51 -15.24 12.46 -3.08
CA CYS A 51 -15.11 12.97 -1.69
C CYS A 51 -14.71 14.45 -1.60
N GLY A 52 -14.30 15.07 -2.72
CA GLY A 52 -13.65 16.37 -2.71
C GLY A 52 -12.17 16.29 -2.28
N GLY A 53 -11.41 17.35 -2.52
CA GLY A 53 -9.97 17.38 -2.28
C GLY A 53 -9.13 17.13 -3.54
N THR A 54 -8.15 16.23 -3.48
CA THR A 54 -7.25 16.01 -4.62
C THR A 54 -7.92 15.12 -5.66
N VAL A 55 -7.92 15.57 -6.91
CA VAL A 55 -8.38 14.76 -8.04
C VAL A 55 -7.17 14.07 -8.66
N LYS A 56 -7.23 12.74 -8.76
CA LYS A 56 -6.14 11.93 -9.31
C LYS A 56 -6.67 10.91 -10.31
N THR A 57 -5.81 10.55 -11.24
CA THR A 57 -6.07 9.43 -12.16
C THR A 57 -5.91 8.09 -11.43
N VAL A 58 -6.49 7.03 -12.00
CA VAL A 58 -6.32 5.65 -11.53
C VAL A 58 -4.84 5.32 -11.28
N LYS A 59 -3.95 5.64 -12.23
CA LYS A 59 -2.51 5.37 -12.10
C LYS A 59 -1.87 6.09 -10.92
N GLN A 60 -2.32 7.31 -10.61
CA GLN A 60 -1.84 8.07 -9.47
C GLN A 60 -2.34 7.48 -8.14
N TRP A 61 -3.58 7.02 -8.07
CA TRP A 61 -4.11 6.30 -6.90
C TRP A 61 -3.39 4.97 -6.68
N GLN A 62 -3.16 4.20 -7.74
CA GLN A 62 -2.33 2.98 -7.69
C GLN A 62 -0.92 3.28 -7.17
N ARG A 63 -0.28 4.35 -7.67
CA ARG A 63 1.05 4.78 -7.20
C ARG A 63 1.02 5.15 -5.71
N HIS A 64 -0.03 5.84 -5.27
CA HIS A 64 -0.21 6.21 -3.88
C HIS A 64 -0.31 4.96 -2.98
N TRP A 65 -1.12 3.97 -3.37
CA TRP A 65 -1.19 2.69 -2.68
C TRP A 65 0.15 1.95 -2.63
N LEU A 66 0.89 1.91 -3.75
CA LEU A 66 2.23 1.31 -3.78
C LEU A 66 3.19 2.00 -2.80
N ASN A 67 3.12 3.33 -2.69
CA ASN A 67 3.92 4.10 -1.75
C ASN A 67 3.57 3.79 -0.28
N LEU A 68 2.28 3.72 0.05
CA LEU A 68 1.83 3.33 1.41
C LEU A 68 2.35 1.94 1.79
N LYS A 69 2.27 0.97 0.88
CA LYS A 69 2.83 -0.37 1.08
C LYS A 69 4.35 -0.33 1.32
N TYR A 70 5.08 0.45 0.53
CA TYR A 70 6.53 0.57 0.64
C TYR A 70 6.95 1.17 1.99
N ILE A 71 6.36 2.30 2.38
CA ILE A 71 6.67 2.99 3.64
C ILE A 71 6.38 2.06 4.83
N THR A 72 5.20 1.44 4.84
CA THR A 72 4.80 0.50 5.90
C THR A 72 5.77 -0.67 6.01
N ARG A 73 6.11 -1.32 4.89
CA ARG A 73 7.06 -2.46 4.88
C ARG A 73 8.46 -2.06 5.33
N LYS A 74 8.96 -0.91 4.88
CA LYS A 74 10.28 -0.41 5.27
C LYS A 74 10.35 -0.25 6.79
N LYS A 75 9.33 0.37 7.38
CA LYS A 75 9.23 0.58 8.82
C LYS A 75 9.12 -0.72 9.61
N LEU A 76 8.33 -1.68 9.12
CA LEU A 76 8.25 -3.02 9.72
C LEU A 76 9.61 -3.76 9.72
N VAL A 77 10.37 -3.66 8.62
CA VAL A 77 11.71 -4.25 8.53
C VAL A 77 12.68 -3.57 9.51
N GLU A 78 12.64 -2.25 9.63
CA GLU A 78 13.45 -1.50 10.59
C GLU A 78 13.12 -1.91 12.04
N MET A 79 11.83 -1.99 12.39
CA MET A 79 11.37 -2.47 13.69
C MET A 79 11.86 -3.90 13.98
N GLY A 80 11.78 -4.81 13.00
CA GLY A 80 12.27 -6.18 13.12
C GLY A 80 13.78 -6.28 13.31
N ARG A 81 14.57 -5.42 12.66
CA ARG A 81 16.03 -5.34 12.85
C ARG A 81 16.38 -4.88 14.26
N HIS A 82 15.69 -3.85 14.78
CA HIS A 82 15.89 -3.40 16.17
C HIS A 82 15.50 -4.47 17.19
N ALA A 83 14.43 -5.23 16.96
CA ALA A 83 14.03 -6.32 17.85
C ALA A 83 15.03 -7.49 17.87
N ARG A 84 15.73 -7.74 16.75
CA ARG A 84 16.74 -8.81 16.61
C ARG A 84 18.15 -8.38 17.04
N GLY A 85 18.44 -7.08 17.08
CA GLY A 85 19.72 -6.55 17.53
C GLY A 85 19.80 -6.51 19.06
N THR A 86 20.42 -7.50 19.68
CA THR A 86 20.64 -7.59 21.15
C THR A 86 21.82 -6.74 21.65
N GLY A 87 22.26 -5.75 20.87
CA GLY A 87 23.43 -4.92 21.18
C GLY A 87 23.08 -3.65 21.98
N GLY A 88 22.67 -3.78 23.25
CA GLY A 88 22.72 -2.74 24.30
C GLY A 88 22.08 -1.36 24.07
N GLY A 89 21.51 -1.10 22.90
CA GLY A 89 20.92 0.19 22.53
C GLY A 89 19.47 0.32 23.01
N PRO A 90 18.99 1.55 23.26
CA PRO A 90 17.62 1.77 23.69
C PRO A 90 16.62 1.25 22.65
N PRO A 91 15.45 0.71 23.08
CA PRO A 91 14.46 0.15 22.18
C PRO A 91 14.01 1.20 21.15
N SER A 92 13.87 0.79 19.90
CA SER A 92 13.36 1.69 18.85
C SER A 92 11.97 2.18 19.25
N LYS A 93 11.79 3.50 19.32
CA LYS A 93 10.48 4.15 19.55
C LYS A 93 9.58 4.12 18.31
N LEU A 94 9.95 3.38 17.26
CA LEU A 94 9.18 3.31 16.02
C LEU A 94 7.81 2.66 16.30
N ARG A 95 6.75 3.43 16.04
CA ARG A 95 5.35 3.00 16.11
C ARG A 95 4.71 3.22 14.76
N LEU A 96 3.90 2.26 14.31
CA LEU A 96 3.12 2.45 13.10
C LEU A 96 2.08 3.56 13.34
N THR A 97 1.80 4.34 12.32
CA THR A 97 0.65 5.25 12.32
C THR A 97 -0.63 4.46 12.09
N PRO A 98 -1.82 4.99 12.43
CA PRO A 98 -3.09 4.29 12.17
C PRO A 98 -3.28 3.86 10.71
N VAL A 99 -2.81 4.69 9.77
CA VAL A 99 -2.78 4.39 8.33
C VAL A 99 -1.88 3.19 8.04
N GLU A 100 -0.66 3.20 8.56
CA GLU A 100 0.32 2.10 8.35
C GLU A 100 -0.17 0.78 8.98
N GLU A 101 -0.82 0.83 10.14
CA GLU A 101 -1.43 -0.35 10.76
C GLU A 101 -2.56 -0.93 9.90
N LYS A 102 -3.41 -0.08 9.33
CA LYS A 102 -4.47 -0.53 8.43
C LYS A 102 -3.91 -1.11 7.14
N VAL A 103 -2.87 -0.49 6.57
CA VAL A 103 -2.12 -1.05 5.43
C VAL A 103 -1.57 -2.43 5.78
N MET A 104 -0.96 -2.60 6.96
CA MET A 104 -0.45 -3.89 7.41
C MET A 104 -1.56 -4.95 7.49
N ARG A 105 -2.73 -4.61 8.08
CA ARG A 105 -3.88 -5.53 8.15
C ARG A 105 -4.37 -5.94 6.77
N ILE A 106 -4.43 -5.01 5.81
CA ILE A 106 -4.82 -5.30 4.42
C ILE A 106 -3.84 -6.28 3.76
N LEU A 107 -2.54 -6.10 4.00
CA LEU A 107 -1.51 -6.99 3.45
C LEU A 107 -1.51 -8.39 4.08
N GLY A 108 -2.08 -8.54 5.29
CA GLY A 108 -2.04 -9.77 6.09
C GLY A 108 -0.72 -9.92 6.85
N GLU A 109 -0.56 -11.02 7.60
CA GLU A 109 0.70 -11.35 8.27
C GLU A 109 1.83 -11.43 7.23
N VAL A 110 2.65 -10.38 7.19
CA VAL A 110 3.93 -10.45 6.50
C VAL A 110 4.85 -11.20 7.45
N SER A 111 4.93 -12.52 7.29
CA SER A 111 5.84 -13.34 8.08
C SER A 111 7.25 -12.73 7.98
N VAL A 112 7.76 -12.21 9.10
CA VAL A 112 9.11 -11.63 9.21
C VAL A 112 10.18 -12.73 9.17
N HIS A 113 9.79 -13.95 8.78
CA HIS A 113 10.64 -15.11 8.62
C HIS A 113 10.83 -15.33 7.12
N GLY A 114 12.08 -15.13 6.70
CA GLY A 114 12.58 -15.14 5.32
C GLY A 114 11.69 -15.76 4.25
N HIS A 115 11.21 -14.92 3.35
CA HIS A 115 10.96 -15.31 1.96
C HIS A 115 11.69 -14.31 1.05
N PRO A 116 12.79 -14.71 0.37
CA PRO A 116 13.23 -13.99 -0.83
C PRO A 116 12.14 -14.18 -1.90
N GLU A 117 12.00 -13.27 -2.86
CA GLU A 117 10.93 -13.24 -3.87
C GLU A 117 9.62 -12.64 -3.33
N VAL A 118 9.30 -11.37 -3.58
CA VAL A 118 9.16 -10.75 -4.91
C VAL A 118 9.76 -9.35 -4.89
N ARG A 119 10.96 -9.23 -5.42
CA ARG A 119 11.54 -7.95 -5.83
C ARG A 119 10.85 -7.55 -7.13
N ILE A 120 9.75 -6.80 -7.06
CA ILE A 120 9.25 -6.12 -8.27
C ILE A 120 10.26 -5.00 -8.57
N PRO A 121 11.07 -5.08 -9.65
CA PRO A 121 12.01 -4.01 -9.96
C PRO A 121 11.21 -2.77 -10.35
N PHE A 122 11.40 -1.68 -9.63
CA PHE A 122 10.74 -0.38 -9.86
C PHE A 122 11.14 0.29 -11.20
N SER A 123 11.91 -0.37 -12.07
CA SER A 123 12.52 0.22 -13.27
C SER A 123 11.79 -0.02 -14.59
N LYS A 124 10.57 -0.58 -14.64
CA LYS A 124 9.86 -0.84 -15.92
C LYS A 124 8.50 -0.15 -16.14
N ILE A 125 8.10 0.85 -15.34
CA ILE A 125 6.77 1.49 -15.48
C ILE A 125 6.85 3.01 -15.67
N ILE A 126 7.78 3.48 -16.52
CA ILE A 126 7.75 4.82 -17.13
C ILE A 126 8.36 4.69 -18.53
N PRO A 127 7.58 4.68 -19.63
CA PRO A 127 8.17 4.93 -20.94
C PRO A 127 8.50 6.42 -21.06
N LYS A 128 9.63 6.73 -21.71
CA LYS A 128 10.02 8.08 -22.14
C LYS A 128 8.99 8.65 -23.10
#